data_AF-A0A0F4LXK9-F1
#
_entry.id   AF-A0A0F4LXK9-F1
#
_cell.length_a   1.000
_cell.length_b   1.000
_cell.length_c   1.000
_cell.angle_alpha   90.00
_cell.angle_beta   90.00
_cell.angle_gamma   90.00
#
_symmetry.space_group_name_H-M   'P 1'
#
loop_
_entity.id
_entity.type
_entity.pdbx_description
1 polymer ?
#
loop_
_entity_poly.entity_id
_entity_poly.type
_entity_poly.pdbx_seq_one_letter_code
_entity_poly.pdbx_strand_id
1 'polypeptide(L)'
;MDIFIDFFEVLGEWLLFTFPIYQGLIELYDYEHFLEDFSQSSQLSGKISPWYWLLPPVKIYLEKQRALKILKHVINGDENQFRTAMSFLDKATAWYFVSLGGWLNFVSAFYSWSEHLHWQHGEIIVLILVLCATATGIYLPIYRVGAHHQKVILEKFRR
;
A
#
# COMPACT_ATOMS: atom_id res chain seq x y z
N MET A 1 16.93 -24.21 16.65
CA MET A 1 16.34 -23.08 17.40
C MET A 1 16.39 -21.84 16.52
N ASP A 2 17.52 -21.61 15.85
CA ASP A 2 17.75 -20.48 14.94
C ASP A 2 16.73 -20.42 13.79
N ILE A 3 16.51 -21.52 13.05
CA ILE A 3 15.48 -21.59 11.98
C ILE A 3 14.07 -21.19 12.46
N PHE A 4 13.73 -21.50 13.71
CA PHE A 4 12.43 -21.16 14.28
C PHE A 4 12.36 -19.66 14.61
N ILE A 5 13.41 -19.10 15.20
CA ILE A 5 13.50 -17.67 15.50
C ILE A 5 13.49 -16.84 14.20
N ASP A 6 14.26 -17.24 13.20
CA ASP A 6 14.32 -16.61 11.88
C ASP A 6 12.94 -16.59 11.20
N PHE A 7 12.17 -17.67 11.34
CA PHE A 7 10.80 -17.71 10.82
C PHE A 7 9.89 -16.67 11.49
N PHE A 8 10.01 -16.47 12.82
CA PHE A 8 9.25 -15.42 13.52
C PHE A 8 9.71 -14.02 13.15
N GLU A 9 11.00 -13.84 12.87
CA GLU A 9 11.53 -12.57 12.37
C GLU A 9 10.92 -12.25 10.99
N VAL A 10 10.98 -13.19 10.05
CA VAL A 10 10.34 -13.06 8.73
C VAL A 10 8.85 -12.76 8.85
N LEU A 11 8.13 -13.50 9.71
CA LEU A 11 6.71 -13.27 9.92
C LEU A 11 6.45 -11.89 10.53
N GLY A 12 7.24 -11.48 11.53
CA GLY A 12 7.14 -10.19 12.19
C GLY A 12 7.34 -9.02 11.23
N GLU A 13 8.38 -9.09 10.40
CA GLU A 13 8.65 -8.07 9.39
C GLU A 13 7.57 -8.05 8.29
N TRP A 14 7.03 -9.20 7.90
CA TRP A 14 5.89 -9.25 6.98
C TRP A 14 4.63 -8.60 7.58
N LEU A 15 4.39 -8.76 8.88
CA LEU A 15 3.31 -8.08 9.60
C LEU A 15 3.53 -6.56 9.64
N LEU A 16 4.76 -6.11 9.91
CA LEU A 16 5.16 -4.70 9.86
C LEU A 16 5.11 -4.11 8.44
N PHE A 17 5.18 -4.94 7.41
CA PHE A 17 4.91 -4.53 6.04
C PHE A 17 3.41 -4.35 5.76
N THR A 18 2.59 -5.36 6.04
CA THR A 18 1.19 -5.40 5.60
C THR A 18 0.25 -4.54 6.45
N PHE A 19 0.39 -4.53 7.78
CA PHE A 19 -0.57 -3.83 8.65
C PHE A 19 -0.45 -2.31 8.61
N PRO A 20 0.74 -1.71 8.46
CA PRO A 20 0.84 -0.28 8.20
C PRO A 20 0.21 0.14 6.87
N ILE A 21 0.23 -0.69 5.82
CA ILE A 21 -0.58 -0.43 4.59
C ILE A 21 -2.06 -0.38 4.95
N TYR A 22 -2.53 -1.37 5.72
CA TYR A 22 -3.93 -1.42 6.16
C TYR A 22 -4.32 -0.18 6.98
N GLN A 23 -3.47 0.24 7.90
CA GLN A 23 -3.68 1.44 8.71
C GLN A 23 -3.73 2.71 7.85
N GLY A 24 -2.77 2.87 6.93
CA GLY A 24 -2.77 4.01 6.00
C GLY A 24 -3.99 4.03 5.08
N LEU A 25 -4.51 2.87 4.70
CA LEU A 25 -5.77 2.77 3.95
C LEU A 25 -6.98 3.16 4.81
N ILE A 26 -7.10 2.68 6.06
CA ILE A 26 -8.23 3.07 6.93
C ILE A 26 -8.25 4.58 7.12
N GLU A 27 -7.11 5.19 7.44
CA GLU A 27 -7.03 6.64 7.66
C GLU A 27 -7.37 7.44 6.40
N LEU A 28 -7.14 6.86 5.21
CA LEU A 28 -7.56 7.45 3.95
C LEU A 28 -9.09 7.36 3.80
N TYR A 29 -9.68 6.21 4.13
CA TYR A 29 -11.12 5.96 4.02
C TYR A 29 -11.96 6.69 5.08
N ASP A 30 -11.40 7.09 6.21
CA ASP A 30 -12.06 7.95 7.20
C ASP A 30 -12.53 9.29 6.58
N TYR A 31 -11.97 9.66 5.43
CA TYR A 31 -12.34 10.84 4.64
C TYR A 31 -13.06 10.47 3.32
N GLU A 32 -14.00 9.52 3.39
CA GLU A 32 -14.74 8.95 2.25
C GLU A 32 -15.26 10.00 1.26
N HIS A 33 -15.90 11.06 1.74
CA HIS A 33 -16.44 12.12 0.87
C HIS A 33 -15.35 12.83 0.06
N PHE A 34 -14.20 13.13 0.68
CA PHE A 34 -13.06 13.72 -0.02
C PHE A 34 -12.50 12.76 -1.07
N LEU A 35 -12.44 11.46 -0.77
CA LEU A 35 -11.99 10.44 -1.73
C LEU A 35 -12.95 10.28 -2.89
N GLU A 36 -14.26 10.37 -2.66
CA GLU A 36 -15.26 10.34 -3.72
C GLU A 36 -15.09 11.53 -4.67
N ASP A 37 -14.98 12.76 -4.13
CA ASP A 37 -14.77 13.97 -4.94
C ASP A 37 -13.46 13.90 -5.72
N PHE A 38 -12.39 13.41 -5.08
CA PHE A 38 -11.10 13.19 -5.74
C PHE A 38 -11.18 12.12 -6.82
N SER A 39 -11.89 11.02 -6.58
CA SER A 39 -12.08 9.93 -7.55
C SER A 39 -12.88 10.39 -8.77
N GLN A 40 -13.98 11.11 -8.56
CA GLN A 40 -14.79 11.68 -9.64
C GLN A 40 -13.97 12.67 -10.48
N SER A 41 -13.25 13.58 -9.82
CA SER A 41 -12.36 14.54 -10.50
C SER A 41 -11.20 13.85 -11.23
N SER A 42 -10.68 12.75 -10.69
CA SER A 42 -9.63 11.94 -11.32
C SER A 42 -10.10 11.27 -12.60
N GLN A 43 -11.36 10.83 -12.68
CA GLN A 43 -11.93 10.25 -13.90
C GLN A 43 -12.07 11.25 -15.04
N LEU A 44 -12.34 12.52 -14.71
CA LEU A 44 -12.39 13.62 -15.67
C LEU A 44 -10.99 14.08 -16.11
N SER A 45 -9.96 13.76 -15.33
CA SER A 45 -8.57 14.06 -15.64
C SER A 45 -7.94 12.98 -16.52
N GLY A 46 -7.33 13.39 -17.64
CA GLY A 46 -6.64 12.48 -18.56
C GLY A 46 -5.63 11.57 -17.84
N LYS A 47 -5.67 10.26 -18.12
CA LYS A 47 -4.80 9.26 -17.48
C LYS A 47 -3.37 9.36 -18.03
N ILE A 48 -2.38 9.15 -17.17
CA ILE A 48 -0.98 9.04 -17.59
C ILE A 48 -0.79 7.67 -18.26
N SER A 49 -0.11 7.68 -19.40
CA SER A 49 0.15 6.47 -20.17
C SER A 49 0.96 5.44 -19.36
N PRO A 50 0.61 4.14 -19.40
CA PRO A 50 1.41 3.09 -18.79
C PRO A 50 2.84 3.01 -19.33
N TRP A 51 3.08 3.45 -20.56
CA TRP A 51 4.40 3.43 -21.22
C TRP A 51 5.49 4.23 -20.47
N TYR A 52 5.10 5.21 -19.64
CA TYR A 52 6.05 5.92 -18.79
C TYR A 52 6.71 5.03 -17.72
N TRP A 53 6.24 3.80 -17.50
CA TRP A 53 6.94 2.82 -16.64
C TRP A 53 8.34 2.44 -17.14
N LEU A 54 8.67 2.68 -18.41
CA LEU A 54 10.03 2.52 -18.92
C LEU A 54 11.04 3.41 -18.15
N LEU A 55 10.56 4.54 -17.63
CA LEU A 55 11.31 5.44 -16.75
C LEU A 55 10.46 5.74 -15.49
N PRO A 56 10.52 4.87 -14.46
CA PRO A 56 9.69 4.99 -13.26
C PRO A 56 9.68 6.39 -12.61
N PRO A 57 10.82 7.10 -12.47
CA PRO A 57 10.83 8.45 -11.93
C PRO A 57 9.94 9.43 -12.71
N VAL A 58 9.90 9.30 -14.05
CA VAL A 58 9.08 10.15 -14.92
C VAL A 58 7.60 9.86 -14.69
N LYS A 59 7.21 8.59 -14.63
CA LYS A 59 5.83 8.22 -14.35
C LYS A 59 5.35 8.76 -13.00
N ILE A 60 6.16 8.58 -11.95
CA ILE A 60 5.85 9.06 -10.60
C ILE A 60 5.69 10.58 -10.60
N TYR A 61 6.58 11.30 -11.29
CA TYR A 61 6.48 12.75 -11.43
C TYR A 61 5.19 13.19 -12.14
N LEU A 62 4.82 12.55 -13.26
CA LEU A 62 3.61 12.88 -14.01
C LEU A 62 2.33 12.58 -13.23
N GLU A 63 2.26 11.45 -12.52
CA GLU A 63 1.12 11.13 -11.67
C GLU A 63 1.01 12.09 -10.49
N LYS A 64 2.14 12.51 -9.89
CA LYS A 64 2.15 13.56 -8.86
C LYS A 64 1.58 14.87 -9.39
N GLN A 65 2.01 15.30 -10.58
CA GLN A 65 1.49 16.51 -11.21
C GLN A 65 -0.01 16.42 -11.50
N ARG A 66 -0.48 15.24 -11.94
CA ARG A 66 -1.91 14.96 -12.15
C ARG A 66 -2.69 15.04 -10.83
N ALA A 67 -2.20 14.38 -9.78
CA ALA A 67 -2.81 14.40 -8.45
C ALA A 67 -2.93 15.83 -7.90
N LEU A 68 -1.89 16.67 -8.06
CA LEU A 68 -1.92 18.07 -7.64
C LEU A 68 -2.97 18.90 -8.39
N LYS A 69 -3.16 18.65 -9.69
CA LYS A 69 -4.21 19.32 -10.48
C LYS A 69 -5.62 18.92 -10.02
N ILE A 70 -5.83 17.64 -9.76
CA ILE A 70 -7.10 17.11 -9.24
C ILE A 70 -7.36 17.70 -7.86
N LEU A 71 -6.36 17.67 -6.98
CA LEU A 71 -6.45 18.21 -5.63
C LEU A 71 -6.80 19.70 -5.62
N LYS A 72 -6.17 20.49 -6.50
CA LYS A 72 -6.50 21.92 -6.68
C LYS A 72 -7.96 22.13 -7.09
N HIS A 73 -8.51 21.25 -7.92
CA HIS A 73 -9.90 21.33 -8.35
C HIS A 73 -10.88 20.99 -7.23
N VAL A 74 -10.61 19.91 -6.48
CA VAL A 74 -11.46 19.45 -5.36
C VAL A 74 -11.50 20.47 -4.23
N ILE A 75 -10.35 21.01 -3.84
CA ILE A 75 -10.25 21.97 -2.72
C ILE A 75 -10.87 23.32 -3.06
N ASN A 76 -10.90 23.69 -4.36
CA ASN A 76 -11.48 24.93 -4.87
C ASN A 76 -11.06 26.22 -4.12
N GLY A 77 -9.84 26.25 -3.55
CA GLY A 77 -9.32 27.39 -2.79
C GLY A 77 -9.75 27.47 -1.32
N ASP A 78 -10.46 26.48 -0.77
CA ASP A 78 -10.79 26.40 0.65
C ASP A 78 -9.56 25.93 1.47
N GLU A 79 -9.02 26.83 2.29
CA GLU A 79 -7.85 26.56 3.14
C GLU A 79 -8.14 25.46 4.18
N ASN A 80 -9.36 25.37 4.70
CA ASN A 80 -9.72 24.33 5.68
C ASN A 80 -9.77 22.94 5.03
N GLN A 81 -10.31 22.86 3.81
CA GLN A 81 -10.26 21.61 3.04
C GLN A 81 -8.82 21.24 2.68
N PHE A 82 -7.97 22.20 2.34
CA PHE A 82 -6.55 21.94 2.10
C PHE A 82 -5.83 21.40 3.33
N ARG A 83 -6.02 22.03 4.51
CA ARG A 83 -5.39 21.56 5.76
C ARG A 83 -5.87 20.17 6.15
N THR A 84 -7.17 19.91 5.99
CA THR A 84 -7.75 18.57 6.20
C THR A 84 -7.12 17.58 5.23
N ALA A 85 -6.96 17.99 3.96
CA ALA A 85 -6.40 17.15 2.93
C ALA A 85 -4.94 16.76 3.21
N MET A 86 -4.14 17.75 3.59
CA MET A 86 -2.75 17.50 3.96
C MET A 86 -2.64 16.66 5.23
N SER A 87 -3.48 16.90 6.24
CA SER A 87 -3.44 16.11 7.47
C SER A 87 -3.71 14.62 7.22
N PHE A 88 -4.65 14.25 6.34
CA PHE A 88 -4.86 12.83 6.03
C PHE A 88 -3.71 12.27 5.19
N LEU A 89 -3.19 13.03 4.21
CA LEU A 89 -2.08 12.60 3.36
C LEU A 89 -0.83 12.34 4.19
N ASP A 90 -0.54 13.22 5.14
CA ASP A 90 0.64 13.10 6.01
C ASP A 90 0.57 11.83 6.87
N LYS A 91 -0.60 11.51 7.45
CA LYS A 91 -0.75 10.29 8.25
C LYS A 91 -0.66 9.02 7.39
N ALA A 92 -1.38 8.97 6.26
CA ALA A 92 -1.30 7.85 5.32
C ALA A 92 0.12 7.65 4.77
N THR A 93 0.84 8.75 4.51
CA THR A 93 2.24 8.73 4.08
C THR A 93 3.17 8.22 5.18
N ALA A 94 2.95 8.61 6.44
CA ALA A 94 3.73 8.10 7.56
C ALA A 94 3.62 6.56 7.66
N TRP A 95 2.40 6.02 7.58
CA TRP A 95 2.19 4.57 7.59
C TRP A 95 2.76 3.87 6.37
N TYR A 96 2.71 4.51 5.20
CA TYR A 96 3.40 4.00 4.00
C TYR A 96 4.91 3.87 4.22
N PHE A 97 5.57 4.85 4.84
CA PHE A 97 7.00 4.76 5.13
C PHE A 97 7.32 3.68 6.19
N VAL A 98 6.47 3.51 7.20
CA VAL A 98 6.61 2.39 8.15
C VAL A 98 6.49 1.04 7.43
N SER A 99 5.49 0.89 6.55
CA SER A 99 5.32 -0.31 5.71
C SER A 99 6.54 -0.57 4.83
N LEU A 100 7.09 0.48 4.19
CA LEU A 100 8.29 0.36 3.35
C LEU A 100 9.50 -0.12 4.17
N GLY A 101 9.67 0.38 5.39
CA GLY A 101 10.68 -0.11 6.33
C GLY A 101 10.50 -1.59 6.66
N GLY A 102 9.28 -1.99 7.04
CA GLY A 102 8.95 -3.40 7.30
C GLY A 102 9.16 -4.30 6.07
N TRP A 103 8.90 -3.80 4.86
CA TRP A 103 9.14 -4.55 3.62
C TRP A 103 10.63 -4.78 3.37
N LEU A 104 11.46 -3.74 3.53
CA LEU A 104 12.91 -3.86 3.35
C LEU A 104 13.52 -4.84 4.36
N ASN A 105 13.10 -4.74 5.63
CA ASN A 105 13.51 -5.69 6.65
C ASN A 105 13.02 -7.11 6.35
N PHE A 106 11.78 -7.25 5.88
CA PHE A 106 11.22 -8.55 5.46
C PHE A 106 12.07 -9.18 4.36
N VAL A 107 12.45 -8.44 3.33
CA VAL A 107 13.32 -8.94 2.25
C VAL A 107 14.68 -9.40 2.82
N SER A 108 15.26 -8.63 3.74
CA SER A 108 16.52 -8.98 4.39
C SER A 108 16.40 -10.24 5.25
N ALA A 109 15.42 -10.31 6.16
CA ALA A 109 15.18 -11.44 7.04
C ALA A 109 14.87 -12.72 6.24
N PHE A 110 14.09 -12.58 5.15
CA PHE A 110 13.75 -13.70 4.29
C PHE A 110 14.98 -14.23 3.56
N TYR A 111 15.87 -13.35 3.10
CA TYR A 111 17.14 -13.74 2.50
C TYR A 111 18.01 -14.51 3.51
N SER A 112 18.20 -14.01 4.72
CA SER A 112 18.97 -14.69 5.78
C SER A 112 18.39 -16.05 6.15
N TRP A 113 17.07 -16.15 6.31
CA TRP A 113 16.39 -17.43 6.58
C TRP A 113 16.60 -18.45 5.46
N SER A 114 16.66 -17.99 4.21
CA SER A 114 16.85 -18.86 3.06
C SER A 114 18.28 -19.40 2.93
N GLU A 115 19.30 -18.63 3.33
CA GLU A 115 20.70 -19.08 3.33
C GLU A 115 20.89 -20.25 4.31
N HIS A 116 20.23 -20.19 5.48
CA HIS A 116 20.27 -21.27 6.49
C HIS A 116 19.64 -22.59 6.00
N LEU A 117 18.78 -22.55 4.98
CA LEU A 117 18.12 -23.74 4.42
C LEU A 117 18.95 -24.45 3.33
N HIS A 118 20.12 -23.91 2.94
CA HIS A 118 21.05 -24.50 1.96
C HIS A 118 20.41 -24.94 0.62
N TRP A 119 19.46 -24.18 0.11
CA TRP A 119 18.71 -24.59 -1.09
C TRP A 119 19.56 -24.44 -2.37
N GLN A 120 19.77 -25.53 -3.11
CA GLN A 120 20.61 -25.58 -4.33
C GLN A 120 20.11 -24.68 -5.50
N HIS A 121 18.86 -24.23 -5.46
CA HIS A 121 18.24 -23.22 -6.34
C HIS A 121 17.51 -22.13 -5.53
N GLY A 122 18.00 -21.85 -4.32
CA GLY A 122 17.32 -21.01 -3.33
C GLY A 122 16.93 -19.65 -3.85
N GLU A 123 17.84 -18.96 -4.54
CA GLU A 123 17.64 -17.56 -4.94
C GLU A 123 16.37 -17.31 -5.77
N ILE A 124 16.06 -18.18 -6.74
CA ILE A 124 14.86 -18.05 -7.59
C ILE A 124 13.60 -18.37 -6.77
N ILE A 125 13.64 -19.42 -5.95
CA ILE A 125 12.52 -19.82 -5.09
C ILE A 125 12.23 -18.71 -4.07
N VAL A 126 13.28 -18.14 -3.48
CA VAL A 126 13.27 -17.02 -2.54
C VAL A 126 12.64 -15.80 -3.19
N LEU A 127 13.09 -15.43 -4.39
CA LEU A 127 12.51 -14.32 -5.15
C LEU A 127 11.01 -14.53 -5.39
N ILE A 128 10.59 -15.72 -5.83
CA ILE A 128 9.18 -16.03 -6.05
C ILE A 128 8.39 -15.92 -4.75
N LEU A 129 8.89 -16.47 -3.64
CA LEU A 129 8.23 -16.40 -2.34
C LEU A 129 8.10 -14.96 -1.83
N VAL A 130 9.15 -14.15 -1.97
CA VAL A 130 9.12 -12.71 -1.63
C VAL A 130 8.10 -11.97 -2.50
N LEU A 131 8.02 -12.26 -3.80
CA LEU A 131 7.02 -11.65 -4.69
C LEU A 131 5.59 -12.07 -4.30
N CYS A 132 5.36 -13.35 -3.99
CA CYS A 132 4.07 -13.84 -3.50
C CYS A 132 3.69 -13.23 -2.15
N ALA A 133 4.63 -13.15 -1.21
CA ALA A 133 4.43 -12.52 0.10
C ALA A 133 4.17 -11.01 -0.03
N THR A 134 4.83 -10.34 -0.96
CA THR A 134 4.60 -8.92 -1.27
C THR A 134 3.20 -8.71 -1.86
N ALA A 135 2.83 -9.52 -2.86
CA ALA A 135 1.52 -9.45 -3.50
C ALA A 135 0.39 -9.71 -2.50
N THR A 136 0.53 -10.74 -1.64
CA THR A 136 -0.45 -11.05 -0.60
C THR A 136 -0.50 -9.97 0.49
N GLY A 137 0.65 -9.43 0.90
CA GLY A 137 0.76 -8.36 1.89
C GLY A 137 0.16 -7.03 1.41
N ILE A 138 0.08 -6.78 0.11
CA ILE A 138 -0.64 -5.63 -0.48
C ILE A 138 -2.12 -5.95 -0.69
N TYR A 139 -2.44 -7.14 -1.21
CA TYR A 139 -3.81 -7.55 -1.51
C TYR A 139 -4.69 -7.62 -0.26
N LEU A 140 -4.16 -8.18 0.84
CA LEU A 140 -4.93 -8.38 2.08
C LEU A 140 -5.47 -7.06 2.67
N PRO A 141 -4.67 -6.00 2.85
CA PRO A 141 -5.15 -4.67 3.24
C PRO A 141 -6.23 -4.12 2.30
N ILE A 142 -6.00 -4.15 0.98
CA ILE A 142 -6.94 -3.63 -0.02
C ILE A 142 -8.27 -4.36 0.04
N TYR A 143 -8.23 -5.70 0.14
CA TYR A 143 -9.41 -6.52 0.26
C TYR A 143 -10.21 -6.20 1.53
N ARG A 144 -9.54 -6.02 2.67
CA ARG A 144 -10.19 -5.74 3.96
C ARG A 144 -10.91 -4.39 3.98
N VAL A 145 -10.32 -3.37 3.36
CA VAL A 145 -10.90 -2.02 3.32
C VAL A 145 -11.94 -1.89 2.19
N GLY A 146 -11.84 -2.71 1.14
CA GLY A 146 -12.75 -2.63 0.00
C GLY A 146 -14.22 -2.84 0.37
N ALA A 147 -15.10 -2.06 -0.26
CA ALA A 147 -16.56 -2.08 -0.07
C ALA A 147 -17.18 -3.48 -0.26
N HIS A 148 -16.56 -4.36 -1.05
CA HIS A 148 -17.00 -5.75 -1.21
C HIS A 148 -16.95 -6.54 0.11
N HIS A 149 -15.87 -6.43 0.89
CA HIS A 149 -15.72 -7.14 2.15
C HIS A 149 -16.76 -6.67 3.18
N GLN A 150 -16.99 -5.35 3.27
CA GLN A 150 -18.02 -4.78 4.12
C GLN A 150 -19.43 -5.26 3.74
N LYS A 151 -19.76 -5.30 2.44
CA LYS A 151 -21.05 -5.83 1.94
C LYS A 151 -21.25 -7.30 2.30
N VAL A 152 -20.24 -8.14 2.11
CA VAL A 152 -20.31 -9.57 2.47
C VAL A 152 -20.55 -9.76 3.97
N ILE A 153 -19.92 -8.96 4.82
CA ILE A 153 -20.15 -8.99 6.27
C ILE A 153 -21.57 -8.51 6.61
N LEU A 154 -22.03 -7.43 6.00
CA LEU A 154 -23.39 -6.90 6.20
C LEU A 154 -24.46 -7.93 5.80
N GLU A 155 -24.26 -8.63 4.68
CA GLU A 155 -25.15 -9.71 4.23
C GLU A 155 -25.18 -10.89 5.20
N LYS A 156 -24.05 -11.22 5.85
CA LYS A 156 -24.02 -12.24 6.90
C LYS A 156 -24.79 -11.84 8.14
N PHE A 157 -24.81 -10.56 8.51
CA PHE A 157 -25.61 -10.07 9.65
C PHE A 157 -27.12 -10.01 9.36
N ARG A 158 -27.52 -10.00 8.08
CA ARG A 158 -28.93 -9.97 7.66
C ARG A 158 -29.56 -11.36 7.52
N ARG A 159 -28.78 -12.44 7.64
CA ARG A 159 -29.25 -13.83 7.67
C ARG A 159 -29.39 -14.32 9.10
#